data_AF-A0A7G8BF26-F1
#
_entry.id   AF-A0A7G8BF26-F1
#
_cell.length_a   1.000
_cell.length_b   1.000
_cell.length_c   1.000
_cell.angle_alpha   90.00
_cell.angle_beta   90.00
_cell.angle_gamma   90.00
#
_symmetry.space_group_name_H-M   'P 1'
#
loop_
_entity.id
_entity.type
_entity.pdbx_description
1 polymer ?
#
loop_
_entity_poly.entity_id
_entity_poly.type
_entity_poly.pdbx_seq_one_letter_code
_entity_poly.pdbx_strand_id
1 'polypeptide(L)'
;MSNGIPVTVNRATEELRKYPHGLKILLGGFTLSGGEPLLQDRFVVKLLTATKATGIHTALNTNGSLHKRLTDAKLEQIDLVIMDIKTWDPERHRHLTHMDNAPTLDFARRLADRGKAAWLRFVLVPGLTDNDGEIAQIAKFAASLGNVERVDVLPLHK
;
A
#
# COMPACT_ATOMS: atom_id res chain seq x y z
N MET A 1 7.48 -7.29 17.37
CA MET A 1 6.73 -8.46 16.87
C MET A 1 7.73 -9.50 16.38
N SER A 2 7.77 -10.68 17.00
CA SER A 2 8.81 -11.72 16.82
C SER A 2 8.29 -13.03 16.18
N ASN A 3 7.08 -13.02 15.60
CA ASN A 3 6.41 -14.26 15.16
C ASN A 3 6.54 -14.52 13.64
N GLY A 4 7.54 -13.91 12.99
CA GLY A 4 7.81 -14.13 11.57
C GLY A 4 8.68 -15.37 11.34
N ILE A 5 8.44 -16.09 10.25
CA ILE A 5 9.36 -17.13 9.76
C ILE A 5 10.23 -16.56 8.63
N PRO A 6 11.54 -16.85 8.60
CA PRO A 6 12.37 -16.50 7.45
C PRO A 6 11.89 -17.22 6.19
N VAL A 7 11.68 -16.47 5.12
CA VAL A 7 11.26 -17.00 3.81
C VAL A 7 12.17 -16.41 2.74
N THR A 8 12.69 -17.27 1.85
CA THR A 8 13.46 -16.83 0.69
C THR A 8 12.54 -16.44 -0.45
N VAL A 9 13.01 -15.57 -1.35
CA VAL A 9 12.23 -15.20 -2.56
C VAL A 9 11.86 -16.44 -3.38
N ASN A 10 12.77 -17.42 -3.49
CA ASN A 10 12.52 -18.66 -4.22
C ASN A 10 11.36 -19.44 -3.59
N ARG A 11 11.39 -19.67 -2.27
CA ARG A 11 10.33 -20.39 -1.56
C ARG A 11 8.98 -19.67 -1.71
N ALA A 12 8.95 -18.35 -1.54
CA ALA A 12 7.73 -17.58 -1.72
C ALA A 12 7.18 -17.68 -3.16
N THR A 13 8.07 -17.59 -4.16
CA THR A 13 7.68 -17.68 -5.57
C THR A 13 7.18 -19.09 -5.93
N GLU A 14 7.78 -20.14 -5.38
CA GLU A 14 7.33 -21.53 -5.56
C GLU A 14 5.92 -21.76 -5.01
N GLU A 15 5.60 -21.18 -3.85
CA GLU A 15 4.24 -21.21 -3.31
C GLU A 15 3.25 -20.47 -4.22
N LEU A 16 3.59 -19.28 -4.71
CA LEU A 16 2.71 -18.49 -5.58
C LEU A 16 2.42 -19.17 -6.92
N ARG A 17 3.37 -19.95 -7.45
CA ARG A 17 3.18 -20.73 -8.69
C ARG A 17 2.09 -21.79 -8.62
N LYS A 18 1.58 -22.12 -7.42
CA LYS A 18 0.47 -23.06 -7.25
C LYS A 18 -0.89 -22.46 -7.57
N TYR A 19 -1.00 -21.12 -7.62
CA TYR A 19 -2.29 -20.42 -7.72
C TYR A 19 -2.57 -19.62 -9.02
N PRO A 20 -1.76 -19.62 -10.10
CA PRO A 20 -1.93 -18.65 -11.20
C PRO A 20 -3.27 -18.81 -11.93
N HIS A 21 -3.76 -20.04 -12.10
CA HIS A 21 -5.03 -20.28 -12.78
C HIS A 21 -6.23 -19.73 -11.97
N GLY A 22 -6.28 -20.02 -10.67
CA GLY A 22 -7.34 -19.53 -9.79
C GLY A 22 -7.34 -18.01 -9.68
N LEU A 23 -6.15 -17.40 -9.51
CA LEU A 23 -6.02 -15.94 -9.47
C LEU A 23 -6.48 -15.29 -10.78
N LYS A 24 -6.15 -15.88 -11.93
CA LYS A 24 -6.58 -15.36 -13.23
C LYS A 24 -8.10 -15.45 -13.42
N ILE A 25 -8.75 -16.54 -13.01
CA ILE A 25 -10.21 -16.69 -13.09
C ILE A 25 -10.93 -15.66 -12.22
N LEU A 26 -10.41 -15.41 -11.02
CA LEU A 26 -11.00 -14.47 -10.06
C LEU A 26 -10.67 -13.01 -10.38
N LEU A 27 -9.94 -12.74 -11.47
CA LEU A 27 -9.38 -11.41 -11.77
C LEU A 27 -8.58 -10.85 -10.57
N GLY A 28 -7.95 -11.75 -9.82
CA GLY A 28 -7.19 -11.46 -8.62
C GLY A 28 -5.70 -11.27 -8.91
N GLY A 29 -4.93 -11.27 -7.83
CA GLY A 29 -3.49 -11.10 -7.90
C GLY A 29 -2.83 -11.40 -6.58
N PHE A 30 -1.56 -11.02 -6.47
CA PHE A 30 -0.78 -11.13 -5.25
C PHE A 30 -0.60 -9.74 -4.63
N THR A 31 -0.99 -9.60 -3.36
CA THR A 31 -0.72 -8.39 -2.58
C THR A 31 0.30 -8.69 -1.49
N LEU A 32 1.41 -7.94 -1.47
CA LEU A 32 2.36 -8.00 -0.37
C LEU A 32 2.05 -6.89 0.65
N SER A 33 1.78 -7.31 1.89
CA SER A 33 1.27 -6.49 2.99
C SER A 33 2.00 -6.87 4.31
N GLY A 34 1.35 -6.73 5.46
CA GLY A 34 1.82 -7.12 6.78
C GLY A 34 1.90 -5.93 7.73
N GLY A 35 3.08 -5.66 8.27
CA GLY A 35 3.40 -4.36 8.89
C GLY A 35 3.70 -3.32 7.81
N GLU A 36 4.88 -2.69 7.90
CA GLU A 36 5.39 -1.87 6.79
C GLU A 36 6.33 -2.70 5.90
N PRO A 37 5.87 -3.16 4.71
CA PRO A 37 6.68 -4.04 3.86
C PRO A 37 8.00 -3.39 3.39
N LEU A 38 8.05 -2.06 3.27
CA LEU A 38 9.26 -1.35 2.83
C LEU A 38 10.40 -1.36 3.87
N LEU A 39 10.17 -1.87 5.08
CA LEU A 39 11.25 -2.29 5.98
C LEU A 39 12.14 -3.38 5.35
N GLN A 40 11.57 -4.17 4.43
CA GLN A 40 12.24 -5.23 3.68
C GLN A 40 12.18 -4.97 2.16
N ASP A 41 12.43 -3.72 1.73
CA ASP A 41 12.29 -3.27 0.34
C ASP A 41 12.99 -4.17 -0.70
N ARG A 42 14.18 -4.70 -0.39
CA ARG A 42 14.90 -5.61 -1.29
C ARG A 42 14.16 -6.92 -1.53
N PHE A 43 13.50 -7.47 -0.51
CA PHE A 43 12.70 -8.68 -0.63
C PHE A 43 11.39 -8.38 -1.37
N VAL A 44 10.73 -7.28 -0.99
CA VAL A 44 9.48 -6.82 -1.62
C VAL A 44 9.62 -6.72 -3.12
N VAL A 45 10.59 -5.95 -3.60
CA VAL A 45 10.78 -5.73 -5.03
C VAL A 45 11.07 -7.05 -5.74
N LYS A 46 12.00 -7.85 -5.22
CA LYS A 46 12.34 -9.14 -5.86
C LYS A 46 11.13 -10.08 -5.96
N LEU A 47 10.32 -10.17 -4.92
CA LEU A 47 9.14 -11.05 -4.92
C LEU A 47 8.07 -10.55 -5.87
N LEU A 48 7.75 -9.25 -5.85
CA LEU A 48 6.75 -8.66 -6.75
C LEU A 48 7.20 -8.78 -8.21
N THR A 49 8.46 -8.50 -8.54
CA THR A 49 8.99 -8.67 -9.89
C THR A 49 8.93 -10.12 -10.36
N ALA A 50 9.35 -11.07 -9.51
CA ALA A 50 9.30 -12.50 -9.84
C ALA A 50 7.85 -12.99 -10.03
N THR A 51 6.91 -12.45 -9.27
CA THR A 51 5.47 -12.78 -9.36
C THR A 51 4.85 -12.18 -10.62
N LYS A 52 5.17 -10.91 -10.94
CA LYS A 52 4.73 -10.26 -12.17
C LYS A 52 5.21 -11.00 -13.42
N ALA A 53 6.44 -11.54 -13.39
CA ALA A 53 6.99 -12.34 -14.48
C ALA A 53 6.22 -13.66 -14.75
N THR A 54 5.39 -14.14 -13.83
CA THR A 54 4.50 -15.30 -14.06
C THR A 54 3.12 -14.91 -14.60
N GLY A 55 2.89 -13.62 -14.88
CA GLY A 55 1.62 -13.09 -15.37
C GLY A 55 0.57 -12.84 -14.27
N ILE A 56 0.97 -12.87 -12.99
CA ILE A 56 0.11 -12.53 -11.86
C ILE A 56 0.20 -11.02 -11.60
N HIS A 57 -0.95 -10.34 -11.49
CA HIS A 57 -1.01 -8.93 -11.12
C HIS A 57 -0.51 -8.73 -9.68
N THR A 58 0.27 -7.68 -9.46
CA THR A 58 0.96 -7.42 -8.19
C THR A 58 0.53 -6.12 -7.52
N ALA A 59 0.29 -6.18 -6.22
CA ALA A 59 -0.01 -5.02 -5.40
C ALA A 59 0.94 -4.91 -4.20
N LEU A 60 1.37 -3.68 -3.90
CA LEU A 60 2.06 -3.34 -2.65
C LEU A 60 1.07 -2.63 -1.72
N ASN A 61 0.83 -3.17 -0.53
CA ASN A 61 0.05 -2.51 0.52
C ASN A 61 0.97 -1.93 1.59
N THR A 62 1.07 -0.60 1.67
CA THR A 62 2.07 0.11 2.49
C THR A 62 1.46 1.36 3.13
N ASN A 63 2.02 1.79 4.27
CA ASN A 63 1.66 3.08 4.85
C ASN A 63 2.41 4.25 4.18
N GLY A 64 3.35 3.97 3.27
CA GLY A 64 4.06 4.96 2.46
C GLY A 64 5.17 5.74 3.18
N SER A 65 5.33 5.58 4.50
CA SER A 65 6.31 6.35 5.28
C SER A 65 7.76 6.14 4.82
N LEU A 66 8.06 4.97 4.24
CA LEU A 66 9.39 4.59 3.78
C LEU A 66 9.53 4.63 2.24
N HIS A 67 8.66 5.36 1.54
CA HIS A 67 8.61 5.39 0.07
C HIS A 67 9.95 5.73 -0.61
N LYS A 68 10.83 6.49 0.05
CA LYS A 68 12.17 6.83 -0.47
C LYS A 68 13.07 5.61 -0.68
N ARG A 69 12.77 4.46 -0.05
CA ARG A 69 13.47 3.17 -0.26
C ARG A 69 13.12 2.52 -1.61
N LEU A 70 11.96 2.86 -2.18
CA LEU A 70 11.57 2.50 -3.54
C LEU A 70 12.10 3.56 -4.49
N THR A 71 13.06 3.20 -5.34
CA THR A 71 13.42 4.02 -6.50
C THR A 71 12.30 3.96 -7.54
N ASP A 72 12.27 4.91 -8.44
CA ASP A 72 11.28 4.95 -9.53
C ASP A 72 11.32 3.68 -10.39
N ALA A 73 12.51 3.18 -10.71
CA ALA A 73 12.68 1.92 -11.47
C ALA A 73 12.16 0.68 -10.72
N LYS A 74 12.21 0.69 -9.37
CA LYS A 74 11.60 -0.37 -8.56
C LYS A 74 10.07 -0.26 -8.56
N LEU A 75 9.56 0.97 -8.49
CA LEU A 75 8.13 1.25 -8.50
C LEU A 75 7.45 0.82 -9.80
N GLU A 76 8.15 0.89 -10.95
CA GLU A 76 7.61 0.40 -12.21
C GLU A 76 7.40 -1.12 -12.31
N GLN A 77 8.03 -1.87 -11.40
CA GLN A 77 7.86 -3.33 -11.32
C GLN A 77 6.60 -3.73 -10.54
N ILE A 78 5.87 -2.75 -9.98
CA ILE A 78 4.66 -2.93 -9.19
C ILE A 78 3.47 -2.42 -10.02
N ASP A 79 2.41 -3.21 -10.12
CA ASP A 79 1.22 -2.85 -10.91
C ASP A 79 0.34 -1.86 -10.15
N LEU A 80 0.06 -2.13 -8.88
CA LEU A 80 -0.80 -1.34 -8.01
C LEU A 80 -0.13 -1.00 -6.68
N VAL A 81 -0.32 0.22 -6.20
CA VAL A 81 0.04 0.60 -4.82
C VAL A 81 -1.24 0.89 -4.02
N ILE A 82 -1.42 0.17 -2.93
CA ILE A 82 -2.50 0.38 -1.97
C ILE A 82 -1.90 1.14 -0.79
N MET A 83 -2.45 2.31 -0.46
CA MET A 83 -1.92 3.18 0.57
C MET A 83 -2.95 3.56 1.62
N ASP A 84 -2.52 3.55 2.88
CA ASP A 84 -3.33 4.05 3.98
C ASP A 84 -3.03 5.53 4.27
N ILE A 85 -4.05 6.39 4.16
CA ILE A 85 -4.01 7.75 4.73
C ILE A 85 -4.82 7.70 6.03
N LYS A 86 -4.18 7.92 7.18
CA LYS A 86 -4.81 7.68 8.48
C LYS A 86 -5.56 8.90 9.00
N THR A 87 -4.94 10.06 8.92
CA THR A 87 -5.50 11.36 9.33
C THR A 87 -4.85 12.47 8.51
N TRP A 88 -5.59 13.56 8.35
CA TRP A 88 -5.10 14.75 7.64
C TRP A 88 -4.25 15.64 8.54
N ASP A 89 -4.65 15.79 9.80
CA ASP A 89 -3.93 16.63 10.74
C ASP A 89 -2.59 15.99 11.16
N PRO A 90 -1.45 16.69 11.02
CA PRO A 90 -0.14 16.14 11.38
C PRO A 90 0.00 15.81 12.88
N GLU A 91 -0.60 16.58 13.78
CA GLU A 91 -0.50 16.33 15.22
C GLU A 91 -1.30 15.09 15.62
N ARG A 92 -2.53 14.96 15.13
CA ARG A 92 -3.35 13.76 15.30
C ARG A 92 -2.68 12.55 14.68
N HIS A 93 -2.07 12.69 13.50
CA HIS A 93 -1.34 11.58 12.88
C HIS A 93 -0.15 11.11 13.74
N ARG A 94 0.64 12.05 14.27
CA ARG A 94 1.73 11.74 15.20
C ARG A 94 1.22 11.09 16.48
N HIS A 95 0.10 11.57 17.02
CA HIS A 95 -0.51 10.97 18.20
C HIS A 95 -0.96 9.52 17.96
N LEU A 96 -1.61 9.25 16.82
CA LEU A 96 -2.15 7.93 16.48
C LEU A 96 -1.09 6.91 16.04
N THR A 97 -0.04 7.37 15.36
CA THR A 97 0.88 6.48 14.64
C THR A 97 2.32 6.56 15.11
N HIS A 98 2.65 7.59 15.91
CA HIS A 98 4.01 7.97 16.27
C HIS A 98 4.89 8.36 15.07
N MET A 99 4.27 8.72 13.93
CA MET A 99 4.95 9.13 12.71
C MET A 99 4.32 10.40 12.12
N ASP A 100 5.07 11.13 11.31
CA ASP A 100 4.52 12.22 10.49
C ASP A 100 3.73 11.68 9.30
N ASN A 101 2.67 12.39 8.87
CA ASN A 101 1.91 12.03 7.67
C ASN A 101 2.53 12.54 6.37
N ALA A 102 3.41 13.54 6.43
CA ALA A 102 4.02 14.16 5.26
C ALA A 102 4.68 13.14 4.30
N PRO A 103 5.48 12.15 4.76
CA PRO A 103 6.05 11.15 3.86
C PRO A 103 5.00 10.30 3.11
N THR A 104 3.87 10.00 3.76
CA THR A 104 2.76 9.27 3.13
C THR A 104 2.08 10.12 2.05
N LEU A 105 1.83 11.40 2.33
CA LEU A 105 1.24 12.32 1.36
C LEU A 105 2.18 12.59 0.18
N ASP A 106 3.49 12.74 0.46
CA ASP A 106 4.54 12.87 -0.57
C ASP A 106 4.58 11.65 -1.48
N PHE A 107 4.42 10.45 -0.91
CA PHE A 107 4.35 9.24 -1.72
C PHE A 107 3.13 9.22 -2.63
N ALA A 108 1.95 9.63 -2.14
CA ALA A 108 0.75 9.72 -2.96
C ALA A 108 0.95 10.65 -4.16
N ARG A 109 1.53 11.83 -3.93
CA ARG A 109 1.87 12.79 -4.99
C ARG A 109 2.85 12.18 -5.99
N ARG A 110 3.90 11.51 -5.50
CA ARG A 110 4.87 10.82 -6.36
C ARG A 110 4.24 9.72 -7.21
N LEU A 111 3.24 9.00 -6.70
CA LEU A 111 2.49 8.01 -7.49
C LEU A 111 1.67 8.70 -8.59
N ALA A 112 1.00 9.80 -8.24
CA ALA A 112 0.21 10.62 -9.16
C ALA A 112 1.05 11.19 -10.30
N ASP A 113 2.19 11.80 -9.99
CA ASP A 113 3.11 12.39 -10.98
C ASP A 113 3.61 11.36 -12.01
N ARG A 114 3.53 10.07 -11.67
CA ARG A 114 3.94 8.95 -12.53
C ARG A 114 2.78 8.22 -13.19
N GLY A 115 1.55 8.60 -12.90
CA GLY A 115 0.36 7.86 -13.34
C GLY A 115 0.32 6.42 -12.83
N LYS A 116 0.97 6.12 -11.69
CA LYS A 116 0.98 4.76 -11.11
C LYS A 116 -0.38 4.48 -10.49
N ALA A 117 -1.06 3.41 -10.88
CA ALA A 117 -2.34 3.03 -10.29
C ALA A 117 -2.26 2.97 -8.76
N ALA A 118 -3.19 3.64 -8.09
CA ALA A 118 -3.23 3.71 -6.64
C ALA A 118 -4.63 3.47 -6.09
N TRP A 119 -4.71 2.71 -5.00
CA TRP A 119 -5.89 2.63 -4.16
C TRP A 119 -5.59 3.31 -2.83
N LEU A 120 -6.51 4.13 -2.36
CA LEU A 120 -6.40 4.73 -1.03
C LEU A 120 -7.30 4.00 -0.04
N ARG A 121 -6.80 3.85 1.18
CA ARG A 121 -7.52 3.23 2.29
C ARG A 121 -7.59 4.22 3.44
N PHE A 122 -8.75 4.25 4.07
CA PHE A 122 -9.03 5.05 5.24
C PHE A 122 -9.75 4.18 6.27
N VAL A 123 -9.20 4.09 7.48
CA VAL A 123 -9.86 3.36 8.57
C VAL A 123 -10.68 4.35 9.38
N LEU A 124 -12.00 4.17 9.37
CA LEU A 124 -12.95 4.99 10.10
C LEU A 124 -13.16 4.41 11.51
N VAL A 125 -12.76 5.17 12.53
CA VAL A 125 -12.83 4.78 13.93
C VAL A 125 -13.56 5.86 14.71
N PRO A 126 -14.73 5.55 15.31
CA PRO A 126 -15.48 6.51 16.09
C PRO A 126 -14.65 7.14 17.22
N GLY A 127 -14.67 8.47 17.30
CA GLY A 127 -13.91 9.27 18.26
C GLY A 127 -12.41 9.41 17.97
N LEU A 128 -11.88 8.81 16.90
CA LEU A 128 -10.45 8.89 16.54
C LEU A 128 -10.21 9.43 15.13
N THR A 129 -10.89 8.86 14.13
CA THR A 129 -10.73 9.26 12.72
C THR A 129 -12.07 9.59 12.05
N ASP A 130 -13.16 9.69 12.78
CA ASP A 130 -14.50 10.01 12.28
C ASP A 130 -14.79 11.52 12.18
N ASN A 131 -13.75 12.36 12.17
CA ASN A 131 -13.94 13.79 12.03
C ASN A 131 -14.24 14.18 10.56
N ASP A 132 -15.45 14.68 10.30
CA ASP A 132 -15.90 15.09 8.96
C ASP A 132 -14.94 16.06 8.25
N GLY A 133 -14.35 17.00 8.98
CA GLY A 133 -13.42 17.97 8.44
C GLY A 133 -12.14 17.31 7.90
N GLU A 134 -11.57 16.37 8.64
CA GLU A 134 -10.42 15.59 8.16
C GLU A 134 -10.78 14.66 7.01
N ILE A 135 -11.93 13.98 7.08
CA ILE A 135 -12.41 13.11 6.02
C ILE A 135 -12.55 13.91 4.72
N ALA A 136 -13.12 15.12 4.78
CA ALA A 136 -13.26 16.01 3.64
C ALA A 136 -11.89 16.40 3.04
N GLN A 137 -10.87 16.63 3.87
CA GLN A 137 -9.52 16.93 3.38
C GLN A 137 -8.86 15.73 2.71
N ILE A 138 -9.00 14.53 3.29
CA ILE A 138 -8.50 13.29 2.69
C ILE A 138 -9.19 13.03 1.35
N ALA A 139 -10.51 13.20 1.29
CA ALA A 139 -11.29 13.05 0.06
C ALA A 139 -10.87 14.06 -1.02
N LYS A 140 -10.69 15.33 -0.65
CA LYS A 140 -10.19 16.38 -1.56
C LYS A 140 -8.78 16.06 -2.06
N PHE A 141 -7.91 15.58 -1.19
CA PHE A 141 -6.57 15.15 -1.56
C PHE A 141 -6.61 13.97 -2.54
N ALA A 142 -7.38 12.91 -2.23
CA ALA A 142 -7.57 11.76 -3.11
C ALA A 142 -8.06 12.17 -4.50
N ALA A 143 -9.07 13.03 -4.57
CA ALA A 143 -9.61 13.54 -5.83
C ALA A 143 -8.59 14.36 -6.64
N SER A 144 -7.62 15.02 -5.99
CA SER A 144 -6.60 15.83 -6.66
C SER A 144 -5.48 15.02 -7.32
N LEU A 145 -5.33 13.73 -6.99
CA LEU A 145 -4.19 12.91 -7.44
C LEU A 145 -4.37 12.37 -8.87
N GLY A 146 -5.60 12.19 -9.36
CA GLY A 146 -5.89 11.78 -10.74
C GLY A 146 -5.54 10.33 -11.12
N ASN A 147 -4.73 9.62 -10.33
CA ASN A 147 -4.35 8.21 -10.50
C ASN A 147 -5.02 7.25 -9.49
N VAL A 148 -5.91 7.78 -8.64
CA VAL A 148 -6.61 6.99 -7.63
C VAL A 148 -7.81 6.29 -8.27
N GLU A 149 -7.74 4.98 -8.37
CA GLU A 149 -8.79 4.15 -9.00
C GLU A 149 -9.90 3.77 -8.01
N ARG A 150 -9.58 3.76 -6.71
CA ARG A 150 -10.46 3.27 -5.66
C ARG A 150 -10.11 3.90 -4.30
N VAL A 151 -11.14 4.20 -3.52
CA VAL A 151 -11.03 4.57 -2.10
C VAL A 151 -11.82 3.57 -1.26
N ASP A 152 -11.15 2.89 -0.35
CA ASP A 152 -11.77 1.97 0.62
C ASP A 152 -11.89 2.64 1.99
N VAL A 153 -13.12 2.77 2.48
CA VAL A 153 -13.41 3.20 3.85
C VAL A 153 -13.71 1.96 4.68
N LEU A 154 -12.85 1.68 5.66
CA LEU A 154 -12.88 0.45 6.44
C LEU A 154 -13.29 0.75 7.89
N PRO A 155 -14.32 0.09 8.43
CA PRO A 155 -14.58 0.16 9.87
C PRO A 155 -13.47 -0.57 10.63
N LEU A 156 -13.17 -0.12 11.86
CA LEU A 156 -12.27 -0.88 12.74
C LEU A 156 -12.93 -2.21 13.14
N HIS A 157 -12.24 -3.31 12.88
CA HIS A 157 -12.62 -4.63 13.40
C HIS A 157 -12.19 -4.76 14.87
N LYS A 158 -13.08 -5.28 15.72
CA LYS A 158 -12.80 -5.61 17.14
C LYS A 158 -12.15 -6.98 17.28
#